data_AF-A0A6S7KQ76-F1
#
_entry.id   AF-A0A6S7KQ76-F1
#
_cell.length_a   1.000
_cell.length_b   1.000
_cell.length_c   1.000
_cell.angle_alpha   90.00
_cell.angle_beta   90.00
_cell.angle_gamma   90.00
#
_symmetry.space_group_name_H-M   'P 1'
#
loop_
_entity.id
_entity.type
_entity.pdbx_description
1 polymer ?
#
loop_
_entity_poly.entity_id
_entity_poly.type
_entity_poly.pdbx_seq_one_letter_code
_entity_poly.pdbx_strand_id
1 'polypeptide(L)' 'VGEDSSDFGIMLQRLTDTFNDKYHLDEVKEFIKKHSSLFSNTRAGKKAVESIKTNIHWMKSHYTTIFNWLKQVNNEEY' A
#
# COMPACT_ATOMS: atom_id res chain seq x y z
N VAL A 1 -20.35 -17.22 -4.57
CA VAL A 1 -19.31 -16.19 -4.77
C VAL A 1 -18.03 -16.94 -5.02
N GLY A 2 -17.65 -17.05 -6.30
CA GLY A 2 -16.73 -18.05 -6.82
C GLY A 2 -15.28 -17.57 -6.93
N GLU A 3 -14.39 -18.54 -6.94
CA GLU A 3 -12.93 -18.53 -7.16
C GLU A 3 -12.33 -17.23 -7.76
N ASP A 4 -12.85 -16.76 -8.90
CA ASP A 4 -12.38 -15.54 -9.59
C ASP A 4 -12.33 -14.29 -8.70
N SER A 5 -13.32 -14.11 -7.82
CA SER A 5 -13.37 -12.97 -6.90
C SER A 5 -12.23 -12.96 -5.87
N SER A 6 -11.69 -14.15 -5.54
CA SER A 6 -10.54 -14.31 -4.66
C SER A 6 -9.24 -13.98 -5.41
N ASP A 7 -9.09 -14.44 -6.65
CA ASP A 7 -7.89 -14.23 -7.46
C ASP A 7 -7.67 -12.75 -7.78
N PHE A 8 -8.73 -12.04 -8.17
CA PHE A 8 -8.67 -10.58 -8.34
C PHE A 8 -8.30 -9.86 -7.04
N GLY A 9 -8.76 -10.38 -5.89
CA GLY A 9 -8.41 -9.83 -4.58
C GLY A 9 -6.93 -10.03 -4.22
N ILE A 10 -6.34 -11.16 -4.61
CA ILE A 10 -4.90 -11.44 -4.45
C ILE A 10 -4.09 -10.54 -5.39
N MET A 11 -4.51 -10.40 -6.64
CA MET A 11 -3.87 -9.54 -7.63
C MET A 11 -3.86 -8.08 -7.16
N LEU A 12 -5.00 -7.56 -6.68
CA LEU A 12 -5.10 -6.21 -6.16
C LEU A 12 -4.12 -5.98 -5.00
N GLN A 13 -4.02 -6.92 -4.06
CA GLN A 13 -3.08 -6.81 -2.94
C GLN A 13 -1.62 -6.76 -3.43
N ARG A 14 -1.22 -7.68 -4.31
CA ARG A 14 0.17 -7.76 -4.80
C ARG A 14 0.60 -6.55 -5.62
N LEU A 15 -0.32 -5.93 -6.36
CA LEU A 15 0.01 -4.76 -7.17
C LEU A 15 0.08 -3.47 -6.35
N THR A 16 -0.49 -3.45 -5.15
CA THR A 16 -0.64 -2.23 -4.34
C THR A 16 0.14 -2.25 -3.03
N ASP A 17 0.78 -3.37 -2.68
CA ASP A 17 1.40 -3.59 -1.37
C ASP A 17 2.59 -2.67 -1.07
N THR A 18 3.29 -2.18 -2.10
CA THR A 18 4.43 -1.28 -1.98
C THR A 18 4.05 0.21 -2.02
N PHE A 19 2.81 0.54 -2.38
CA PHE A 19 2.39 1.93 -2.46
C PHE A 19 2.40 2.58 -1.07
N ASN A 20 2.96 3.78 -1.00
CA ASN A 20 3.23 4.45 0.26
C ASN A 20 3.02 5.98 0.20
N ASP A 21 2.31 6.46 -0.81
CA ASP A 21 1.95 7.88 -0.97
C ASP A 21 0.45 8.08 -1.23
N LYS A 22 0.03 9.34 -1.13
CA LYS A 22 -1.38 9.74 -1.25
C LYS A 22 -1.94 9.58 -2.67
N TYR A 23 -1.10 9.78 -3.69
CA TYR A 23 -1.53 9.71 -5.08
C TYR A 23 -2.02 8.28 -5.39
N HIS A 24 -1.18 7.28 -5.10
CA HIS A 24 -1.56 5.88 -5.31
C HIS A 24 -2.71 5.43 -4.41
N LEU A 25 -2.80 5.95 -3.18
CA LEU A 25 -3.95 5.67 -2.31
C LEU A 25 -5.27 6.12 -2.95
N ASP A 26 -5.30 7.32 -3.53
CA ASP A 26 -6.50 7.87 -4.12
C ASP A 26 -6.82 7.16 -5.45
N GLU A 27 -5.81 6.82 -6.27
CA GLU A 27 -5.97 5.99 -7.47
C GLU A 27 -6.59 4.61 -7.16
N VAL A 28 -6.12 3.92 -6.12
CA VAL A 28 -6.66 2.62 -5.71
C VAL A 28 -8.10 2.73 -5.21
N LYS A 29 -8.46 3.79 -4.48
CA LYS A 29 -9.87 4.01 -4.07
C LYS A 29 -10.76 4.23 -5.28
N GLU A 30 -10.31 5.00 -6.26
CA GLU A 30 -11.06 5.25 -7.50
C GLU A 30 -11.22 3.97 -8.31
N PHE A 31 -10.17 3.15 -8.42
CA PHE A 31 -10.22 1.85 -9.07
C PHE A 31 -11.23 0.91 -8.40
N ILE A 32 -11.19 0.79 -7.07
CA ILE A 32 -12.14 -0.03 -6.30
C ILE A 32 -13.57 0.47 -6.49
N LYS A 33 -13.78 1.79 -6.51
CA LYS A 33 -15.11 2.40 -6.74
C LYS A 33 -15.63 2.10 -8.15
N LYS A 34 -14.78 2.21 -9.17
CA LYS A 34 -15.11 1.92 -10.57
C LYS A 34 -15.47 0.44 -10.77
N HIS A 35 -14.82 -0.44 -10.02
CA HIS A 35 -15.04 -1.90 -10.06
C HIS A 35 -15.71 -2.40 -8.78
N SER A 36 -16.76 -1.69 -8.33
CA SER A 36 -17.37 -1.89 -7.03
C SER A 36 -17.95 -3.29 -6.81
N SER A 37 -18.50 -3.91 -7.87
CA SER A 37 -19.02 -5.29 -7.86
C SER A 37 -17.93 -6.33 -7.55
N LEU A 38 -16.68 -6.03 -7.90
CA LEU A 38 -15.54 -6.92 -7.68
C LEU A 38 -14.83 -6.65 -6.35
N PHE A 39 -14.76 -5.39 -5.90
CA PHE A 39 -13.85 -5.02 -4.80
C PHE A 39 -14.47 -4.27 -3.63
N SER A 40 -15.51 -3.45 -3.83
CA SER A 40 -15.95 -2.45 -2.82
C SER A 40 -16.42 -3.07 -1.51
N ASN A 41 -17.07 -4.24 -1.57
CA ASN A 41 -17.54 -4.97 -0.38
C ASN A 41 -16.64 -6.14 0.01
N THR A 42 -15.50 -6.30 -0.67
CA THR A 42 -14.58 -7.41 -0.41
C THR A 42 -13.57 -7.07 0.67
N ARG A 43 -13.11 -8.11 1.37
CA ARG A 43 -11.98 -8.01 2.31
C ARG A 43 -10.71 -7.51 1.61
N ALA A 44 -10.49 -7.92 0.36
CA ALA A 44 -9.30 -7.56 -0.41
C ALA A 44 -9.25 -6.05 -0.70
N GLY A 45 -10.35 -5.45 -1.17
CA GLY A 45 -10.42 -4.00 -1.42
C GLY A 45 -10.16 -3.18 -0.16
N LYS A 46 -10.80 -3.54 0.97
CA LYS A 46 -10.56 -2.89 2.27
C LYS A 46 -9.10 -3.04 2.72
N LYS A 47 -8.54 -4.24 2.61
CA LYS A 47 -7.16 -4.53 3.01
C LYS A 47 -6.15 -3.72 2.19
N ALA A 48 -6.32 -3.64 0.87
CA ALA A 48 -5.44 -2.84 0.02
C ALA A 48 -5.39 -1.37 0.46
N VAL A 49 -6.57 -0.74 0.68
CA VAL A 49 -6.64 0.66 1.14
C VAL A 49 -5.96 0.86 2.50
N GLU A 50 -6.19 -0.03 3.47
CA GLU A 50 -5.58 0.09 4.80
C GLU A 50 -4.07 -0.20 4.81
N SER A 51 -3.60 -1.13 3.97
CA SER A 51 -2.17 -1.39 3.80
C SER A 51 -1.44 -0.15 3.26
N ILE A 52 -1.98 0.50 2.22
CA ILE A 52 -1.38 1.72 1.66
C ILE A 52 -1.35 2.85 2.70
N LYS A 53 -2.44 3.05 3.46
CA LYS A 53 -2.47 4.03 4.57
C LYS A 53 -1.42 3.73 5.62
N THR A 54 -1.23 2.46 5.96
CA THR A 54 -0.22 2.02 6.92
C THR A 54 1.18 2.32 6.41
N ASN A 55 1.46 2.05 5.13
CA ASN A 55 2.73 2.37 4.49
C ASN A 55 3.01 3.89 4.47
N ILE A 56 2.01 4.71 4.13
CA ILE A 56 2.11 6.17 4.19
C ILE A 56 2.47 6.63 5.60
N HIS A 57 1.81 6.09 6.62
CA HIS A 57 2.08 6.43 8.01
C HIS A 57 3.49 5.99 8.41
N TRP A 58 3.91 4.78 8.04
CA TRP A 58 5.24 4.28 8.33
C TRP A 58 6.33 5.15 7.70
N MET A 59 6.17 5.54 6.43
CA MET A 59 7.10 6.44 5.74
C MET A 59 7.20 7.79 6.46
N LYS A 60 6.07 8.38 6.86
CA LYS A 60 6.06 9.65 7.61
C LYS A 60 6.76 9.55 8.96
N SER A 61 6.59 8.44 9.66
CA SER A 61 7.11 8.24 11.01
C SER A 61 8.59 7.82 11.04
N HIS A 62 9.07 7.11 10.02
CA HIS A 62 10.36 6.43 10.07
C HIS A 62 11.37 6.87 9.00
N TYR A 63 10.94 7.47 7.90
CA TYR A 63 11.84 7.77 6.77
C TYR A 63 13.04 8.63 7.18
N THR A 64 12.81 9.77 7.85
CA THR A 64 13.88 10.68 8.27
C THR A 64 14.83 10.01 9.26
N THR A 65 14.31 9.23 10.21
CA THR A 65 15.11 8.52 11.20
C THR A 65 16.05 7.51 10.54
N ILE A 66 15.53 6.69 9.63
CA ILE A 66 16.32 5.70 8.90
C ILE A 66 17.31 6.38 7.96
N PHE A 67 16.90 7.43 7.26
CA PHE A 67 17.77 8.20 6.37
C PHE A 67 18.97 8.80 7.11
N ASN A 68 18.72 9.41 8.28
CA ASN A 68 19.78 9.98 9.10
C ASN A 68 20.71 8.91 9.67
N TRP A 69 20.17 7.77 10.11
CA TRP A 69 20.97 6.64 10.58
C TRP A 69 21.88 6.09 9.47
N LEU A 70 21.34 5.86 8.26
CA LEU A 70 22.12 5.42 7.11
C LEU A 70 23.21 6.43 6.73
N LYS A 71 22.90 7.73 6.78
CA LYS A 71 23.88 8.79 6.52
C LYS A 71 24.99 8.79 7.56
N GLN A 72 24.68 8.57 8.84
CA GLN A 72 25.68 8.48 9.90
C GLN A 72 26.59 7.26 9.68
N VAL A 73 26.00 6.07 9.52
CA VAL A 73 26.75 4.82 9.33
C VAL A 73 27.67 4.88 8.11
N ASN A 74 27.22 5.50 7.01
CA ASN A 74 28.03 5.62 5.80
C ASN A 74 29.08 6.74 5.87
N ASN A 75 28.92 7.74 6.75
CA ASN A 75 29.92 8.80 6.94
C ASN A 75 30.97 8.42 8.01
N GLU A 76 30.70 7.38 8.82
CA GLU A 76 31.64 6.77 9.75
C GLU A 76 32.54 5.74 9.02
N GLU A 77 32.97 6.03 7.78
CA GLU A 77 34.02 5.26 7.10
C GLU A 77 35.29 5.23 7.99
N TYR A 78 35.75 4.02 8.31
CA TYR A 78 36.97 3.74 9.08
C TYR A 78 38.24 4.17 8.33
#